data_AF-W1YKM2-F1
#
_entry.id   AF-W1YKM2-F1
#
_cell.length_a   1.000
_cell.length_b   1.000
_cell.length_c   1.000
_cell.angle_alpha   90.00
_cell.angle_beta   90.00
_cell.angle_gamma   90.00
#
_symmetry.space_group_name_H-M   'P 1'
#
loop_
_entity.id
_entity.type
_entity.pdbx_description
1 polymer ?
#
loop_
_entity_poly.entity_id
_entity_poly.type
_entity_poly.pdbx_seq_one_letter_code
_entity_poly.pdbx_strand_id
1 'polypeptide(L)' 'APIVSVSLGLPAIFQFGGLKRNDPLKRLLLEHGDVVVWGGESRLFYHGIQPLKAGFHPLTTDCRYNLTFRQAGKKE' A
#
# COMPACT_ATOMS: atom_id res chain seq x y z
N ALA A 1 -8.20 13.84 -4.71
CA ALA A 1 -8.68 12.45 -4.83
C ALA A 1 -7.90 11.54 -3.89
N PRO A 2 -8.52 10.46 -3.37
CA PRO A 2 -7.81 9.46 -2.58
C PRO A 2 -6.80 8.67 -3.44
N ILE A 3 -5.97 7.89 -2.78
CA ILE A 3 -5.21 6.79 -3.39
C ILE A 3 -5.95 5.49 -3.07
N VAL A 4 -6.11 4.63 -4.06
CA VAL A 4 -6.63 3.26 -3.91
C VAL A 4 -5.52 2.30 -4.27
N SER A 5 -5.16 1.41 -3.35
CA SER A 5 -4.00 0.52 -3.47
C SER A 5 -4.45 -0.94 -3.32
N VAL A 6 -4.33 -1.72 -4.38
CA VAL A 6 -4.73 -3.15 -4.41
C VAL A 6 -3.48 -4.03 -4.29
N SER A 7 -3.51 -5.00 -3.39
CA SER A 7 -2.42 -5.97 -3.18
C SER A 7 -2.73 -7.30 -3.86
N LEU A 8 -1.77 -7.85 -4.58
CA LEU A 8 -1.90 -9.15 -5.24
C LEU A 8 -0.62 -9.95 -5.04
N GLY A 9 -0.75 -11.18 -4.55
CA GLY A 9 0.36 -12.12 -4.47
C GLY A 9 0.91 -12.25 -3.07
N LEU A 10 2.24 -12.34 -2.93
CA LEU A 10 2.87 -12.51 -1.63
C LEU A 10 2.48 -11.40 -0.63
N PRO A 11 2.31 -11.73 0.65
CA PRO A 11 1.96 -10.75 1.67
C PRO A 11 3.13 -9.80 1.96
N ALA A 12 2.83 -8.54 2.29
CA ALA A 12 3.85 -7.55 2.66
C ALA A 12 3.43 -6.70 3.86
N ILE A 13 4.42 -6.30 4.67
CA ILE A 13 4.19 -5.36 5.77
C ILE A 13 4.15 -3.94 5.22
N PHE A 14 2.96 -3.36 5.25
CA PHE A 14 2.72 -1.95 4.94
C PHE A 14 2.92 -1.09 6.18
N GLN A 15 3.75 -0.06 6.03
CA GLN A 15 3.99 0.95 7.05
C GLN A 15 3.16 2.18 6.73
N PHE A 16 2.39 2.65 7.71
CA PHE A 16 1.56 3.84 7.58
C PHE A 16 1.81 4.78 8.76
N GLY A 17 2.42 5.92 8.47
CA GLY A 17 2.78 6.95 9.46
C GLY A 17 1.80 8.11 9.49
N GLY A 18 2.34 9.31 9.71
CA GLY A 18 1.59 10.58 9.71
C GLY A 18 2.14 11.57 8.69
N LEU A 19 1.89 12.86 8.91
CA LEU A 19 2.32 13.95 8.03
C LEU A 19 3.83 14.22 8.11
N LYS A 20 4.48 13.85 9.21
CA LYS A 20 5.92 14.01 9.40
C LYS A 20 6.61 12.66 9.27
N ARG A 21 7.83 12.68 8.74
CA ARG A 21 8.64 11.47 8.49
C ARG A 21 8.88 10.62 9.75
N ASN A 22 8.91 11.26 10.92
CA ASN A 22 9.17 10.61 12.22
C ASN A 22 7.89 10.32 13.03
N ASP A 23 6.70 10.54 12.47
CA ASP A 23 5.47 10.19 13.17
C ASP A 23 5.39 8.66 13.38
N PRO A 24 4.75 8.18 14.47
CA PRO A 24 4.68 6.76 14.77
C PRO A 24 4.07 5.93 13.63
N LEU A 25 4.73 4.80 13.31
CA LEU A 25 4.31 3.92 12.23
C LEU A 25 3.36 2.82 12.72
N LYS A 26 2.16 2.75 12.12
CA LYS A 26 1.35 1.53 12.12
C LYS A 26 1.94 0.54 11.11
N ARG A 27 1.93 -0.75 11.46
CA ARG A 27 2.36 -1.85 10.60
C ARG A 27 1.18 -2.78 10.38
N LEU A 28 0.80 -2.97 9.13
CA LEU A 28 -0.30 -3.83 8.73
C LEU A 28 0.23 -4.87 7.75
N LEU A 29 -0.13 -6.13 7.93
CA LEU A 29 0.09 -7.14 6.91
C LEU A 29 -0.97 -6.93 5.83
N LEU A 30 -0.54 -6.74 4.59
CA LEU A 30 -1.43 -6.74 3.43
C LEU A 30 -1.26 -8.06 2.68
N GLU A 31 -2.36 -8.78 2.51
CA GLU A 31 -2.45 -10.08 1.86
C GLU A 31 -2.99 -9.95 0.43
N HIS A 32 -3.06 -11.07 -0.29
CA HIS A 32 -3.63 -11.11 -1.62
C HIS A 32 -5.12 -10.72 -1.58
N GLY A 33 -5.52 -9.75 -2.40
CA GLY A 33 -6.88 -9.25 -2.49
C GLY A 33 -7.16 -8.03 -1.63
N ASP A 34 -6.27 -7.68 -0.70
CA ASP A 34 -6.47 -6.51 0.17
C ASP A 34 -6.44 -5.20 -0.60
N VAL A 35 -7.35 -4.30 -0.22
CA VAL A 35 -7.45 -2.95 -0.76
C VAL A 35 -7.34 -1.93 0.36
N VAL A 36 -6.36 -1.03 0.24
CA VAL A 36 -6.20 0.12 1.16
C VAL A 36 -6.56 1.39 0.42
N VAL A 37 -7.42 2.21 1.03
CA VAL A 37 -7.79 3.53 0.53
C VAL A 37 -7.35 4.58 1.53
N TRP A 38 -6.60 5.58 1.09
CA TRP A 38 -6.27 6.73 1.92
C TRP A 38 -6.47 8.05 1.18
N GLY A 39 -7.10 8.99 1.87
CA GLY A 39 -7.58 10.27 1.37
C GLY A 39 -7.92 11.21 2.53
N GLY A 40 -8.42 12.41 2.22
CA GLY A 40 -8.65 13.43 3.24
C GLY A 40 -7.36 13.74 4.02
N GLU A 41 -7.44 13.75 5.35
CA GLU A 41 -6.30 14.02 6.24
C GLU A 41 -5.11 13.07 6.00
N SER A 42 -5.40 11.81 5.69
CA SER A 42 -4.38 10.77 5.48
C SER A 42 -3.72 10.82 4.10
N ARG A 43 -4.19 11.70 3.20
CA ARG A 43 -3.78 11.70 1.78
C ARG A 43 -2.28 11.89 1.57
N LEU A 44 -1.63 12.61 2.46
CA LEU A 44 -0.21 12.98 2.39
C LEU A 44 0.64 12.25 3.44
N PHE A 45 0.10 11.22 4.10
CA PHE A 45 0.86 10.49 5.11
C PHE A 45 2.03 9.73 4.50
N TYR A 46 3.15 9.69 5.23
CA TYR A 46 4.28 8.83 4.91
C TYR A 46 3.86 7.36 4.99
N HIS A 47 4.20 6.60 3.95
CA HIS A 47 3.91 5.18 3.87
C HIS A 47 4.96 4.44 3.04
N GLY A 48 5.08 3.14 3.27
CA GLY A 48 6.08 2.32 2.59
C GLY A 48 5.84 0.83 2.78
N ILE A 49 6.65 0.02 2.13
CA ILE A 49 6.64 -1.45 2.21
C ILE A 49 7.99 -1.90 2.76
N GLN A 50 7.97 -2.76 3.79
CA GLN A 50 9.20 -3.41 4.26
C GLN A 50 9.72 -4.42 3.23
N PRO A 51 11.01 -4.83 3.30
CA PRO A 51 11.55 -5.86 2.41
C PRO A 51 10.64 -7.09 2.32
N LEU A 52 10.29 -7.47 1.08
CA LEU A 52 9.40 -8.58 0.81
C LEU A 52 10.08 -9.89 1.22
N LYS A 53 9.38 -10.72 1.99
CA LYS A 53 9.86 -12.07 2.28
C LYS A 53 9.66 -12.94 1.04
N ALA A 54 10.66 -13.77 0.72
CA ALA A 54 10.51 -14.79 -0.30
C ALA A 54 9.38 -15.77 0.09
N GLY A 55 8.67 -16.28 -0.90
CA GLY A 55 7.57 -17.22 -0.71
C GLY A 55 6.94 -17.62 -2.02
N PHE A 56 5.85 -18.40 -1.93
CA PHE A 56 5.06 -18.80 -3.09
C PHE A 56 3.59 -18.38 -2.90
N HIS A 57 3.00 -17.82 -3.96
CA HIS A 57 1.57 -17.55 -4.07
C HIS A 57 1.02 -18.18 -5.35
N PRO A 58 -0.10 -18.94 -5.31
CA PRO A 58 -0.57 -19.74 -6.45
C PRO A 58 -0.86 -18.95 -7.72
N LEU A 59 -1.18 -17.65 -7.61
CA LEU A 59 -1.53 -16.80 -8.75
C LEU A 59 -0.40 -15.89 -9.26
N THR A 60 0.64 -15.68 -8.46
CA THR A 60 1.72 -14.72 -8.80
C THR A 60 3.12 -15.34 -8.67
N THR A 61 3.17 -16.63 -8.40
CA THR A 61 4.38 -17.41 -8.20
C THR A 61 5.22 -16.87 -7.05
N ASP A 62 6.23 -16.05 -7.31
CA ASP A 62 7.26 -15.63 -6.35
C ASP A 62 7.26 -14.12 -6.07
N CYS A 63 6.21 -13.41 -6.51
CA CYS A 63 6.18 -11.96 -6.44
C CYS A 63 4.89 -11.40 -5.80
N ARG A 64 4.96 -10.10 -5.52
CA ARG A 64 3.84 -9.26 -5.09
C ARG A 64 3.67 -8.11 -6.09
N TYR A 65 2.46 -7.95 -6.61
CA TYR A 65 2.05 -6.76 -7.35
C TYR A 65 1.29 -5.79 -6.46
N ASN A 66 1.37 -4.51 -6.82
CA ASN A 66 0.54 -3.48 -6.26
C ASN A 66 0.01 -2.57 -7.37
N LEU A 67 -1.30 -2.38 -7.40
CA LEU A 67 -1.93 -1.43 -8.31
C LEU A 67 -2.32 -0.20 -7.50
N THR A 68 -1.69 0.94 -7.79
CA THR A 68 -1.96 2.20 -7.09
C THR A 68 -2.70 3.18 -7.99
N PHE A 69 -4.02 3.23 -7.86
CA PHE A 69 -4.88 4.13 -8.61
C PHE A 69 -4.86 5.54 -8.03
N ARG A 70 -4.77 6.53 -8.91
CA ARG A 70 -4.69 7.94 -8.57
C ARG A 70 -5.44 8.75 -9.63
N GLN A 71 -6.08 9.83 -9.20
CA GLN A 71 -6.43 10.89 -10.13
C GLN A 71 -5.19 11.79 -10.33
N ALA A 72 -4.51 11.63 -11.46
CA ALA A 72 -3.29 12.39 -11.79
C ALA A 72 -3.57 13.65 -12.62
N GLY A 73 -4.67 13.67 -13.37
CA GLY A 73 -5.16 14.84 -14.10
C GLY A 73 -6.02 15.78 -13.26
N LYS A 74 -6.30 16.97 -13.79
CA LYS A 74 -7.25 17.92 -13.18
C LYS A 74 -8.68 17.34 -13.26
N LYS A 75 -9.54 17.71 -12.32
CA LYS A 75 -10.99 17.59 -12.55
C LYS A 75 -11.37 18.75 -13.46
N GLU A 76 -11.94 18.45 -14.62
CA GLU A 76 -12.77 19.41 -15.34
C GLU A 76 -14.02 19.73 -14.52
#